data_AF-A0A8S7NSU4-F1
#
_entry.id   AF-A0A8S7NSU4-F1
#
_cell.length_a   1.000
_cell.length_b   1.000
_cell.length_c   1.000
_cell.angle_alpha   90.00
_cell.angle_beta   90.00
_cell.angle_gamma   90.00
#
_symmetry.space_group_name_H-M   'P 1'
#
loop_
_entity.id
_entity.type
_entity.pdbx_description
1 polymer ?
#
loop_
_entity_poly.entity_id
_entity_poly.type
_entity_poly.pdbx_seq_one_letter_code
_entity_poly.pdbx_strand_id
1 'polypeptide(L)'
;MKSIYLKYVLSFIVVGVGAMFICGLLYNDYLEQQPATPEQLTEILQETPCAAEAFQETLNYQSESLTIGKANKIASECRKRNEMAEARRVRENERNKIREKQLQALNDAHSVKER
;
A
#
# COMPACT_ATOMS: atom_id res chain seq x y z
N MET A 1 -42.42 8.12 44.07
CA MET A 1 -42.67 7.76 42.66
C MET A 1 -41.75 8.49 41.67
N LYS A 2 -41.66 9.83 41.67
CA LYS A 2 -40.80 10.60 40.72
C LYS A 2 -39.31 10.21 40.70
N SER A 3 -38.71 9.95 41.87
CA SER A 3 -37.27 9.58 41.96
C SER A 3 -36.95 8.20 41.38
N ILE A 4 -37.88 7.23 41.51
CA ILE A 4 -37.70 5.88 40.99
C ILE A 4 -37.75 5.90 39.46
N TYR A 5 -38.71 6.64 38.90
CA TYR A 5 -38.83 6.84 37.45
C TYR A 5 -37.58 7.51 36.86
N LEU A 6 -37.06 8.54 37.53
CA LEU A 6 -35.86 9.24 37.08
C LEU A 6 -34.63 8.33 37.03
N LYS A 7 -34.45 7.45 38.02
CA LYS A 7 -33.35 6.47 38.05
C LYS A 7 -33.48 5.45 36.91
N TYR A 8 -34.70 4.97 36.64
CA TYR A 8 -34.95 4.05 35.53
C TYR A 8 -34.68 4.69 34.18
N VAL A 9 -35.12 5.93 33.97
CA VAL A 9 -34.86 6.67 32.73
C VAL A 9 -33.36 6.89 32.53
N LEU A 10 -32.64 7.30 33.58
CA LEU A 10 -31.20 7.49 33.52
C LEU A 10 -30.45 6.18 33.19
N SER A 11 -30.88 5.07 33.80
CA SER A 11 -30.33 3.74 33.50
C SER A 11 -30.55 3.33 32.05
N PHE A 12 -31.76 3.55 31.51
CA PHE A 12 -32.10 3.24 30.13
C PHE A 12 -31.26 4.04 29.13
N ILE A 13 -30.99 5.31 29.43
CA ILE A 13 -30.13 6.16 28.61
C ILE A 13 -28.69 5.63 28.60
N VAL A 14 -28.13 5.27 29.76
CA VAL A 14 -26.76 4.77 29.84
C VAL A 14 -26.61 3.44 29.12
N VAL A 15 -27.54 2.51 29.31
CA VAL A 15 -27.53 1.21 28.62
C VAL A 15 -27.74 1.39 27.11
N GLY A 16 -28.67 2.27 26.71
CA GLY A 16 -28.95 2.56 25.31
C GLY A 16 -27.75 3.17 24.58
N VAL A 17 -27.12 4.19 25.16
CA VAL A 17 -25.94 4.84 24.60
C VAL A 17 -24.75 3.88 24.57
N GLY A 18 -24.55 3.10 25.63
CA GLY A 18 -23.50 2.09 25.70
C GLY A 18 -23.64 1.02 24.60
N ALA A 19 -24.86 0.49 24.42
CA ALA A 19 -25.14 -0.47 23.36
C ALA A 19 -24.94 0.12 21.96
N MET A 20 -25.37 1.36 21.73
CA MET A 20 -25.20 2.06 20.45
C MET A 20 -23.71 2.29 20.14
N PHE A 21 -22.92 2.64 21.13
CA PHE A 21 -21.47 2.83 20.98
C PHE A 21 -20.75 1.52 20.64
N ILE A 22 -21.09 0.42 21.32
CA ILE A 22 -20.52 -0.91 21.04
C ILE A 22 -20.93 -1.38 19.64
N CYS A 23 -22.21 -1.25 19.26
CA CYS A 23 -22.67 -1.56 17.91
C CYS A 23 -21.96 -0.72 16.85
N GLY A 24 -21.70 0.58 17.12
CA GLY A 24 -20.95 1.44 16.23
C GLY A 24 -19.51 0.97 16.03
N LEU A 25 -18.81 0.57 17.09
CA LEU A 25 -17.44 0.03 16.97
C LEU A 25 -17.42 -1.27 16.15
N LEU A 26 -18.31 -2.21 16.46
CA LEU A 26 -18.41 -3.48 15.74
C LEU A 26 -18.80 -3.28 14.26
N TYR A 27 -19.64 -2.28 13.97
CA TYR A 27 -20.04 -1.97 12.60
C TYR A 27 -18.90 -1.38 11.78
N ASN A 28 -18.06 -0.52 12.39
CA ASN A 28 -16.88 0.03 11.71
C ASN A 28 -15.85 -1.07 11.42
N ASP A 29 -15.58 -1.95 12.39
CA ASP A 29 -14.67 -3.09 12.23
C ASP A 29 -15.16 -4.03 11.10
N TYR A 30 -16.47 -4.28 11.05
CA TYR A 30 -17.10 -5.06 9.98
C TYR A 30 -16.96 -4.43 8.59
N LEU A 31 -17.10 -3.10 8.47
CA LEU A 31 -16.94 -2.41 7.20
C LEU A 31 -15.48 -2.45 6.71
N GLU A 32 -14.53 -2.32 7.63
CA GLU A 32 -13.10 -2.32 7.31
C GLU A 32 -12.60 -3.71 6.88
N GLN A 33 -13.24 -4.76 7.41
CA GLN A 33 -12.95 -6.15 7.05
C GLN A 33 -13.72 -6.66 5.83
N GLN A 34 -14.45 -5.79 5.12
CA GLN A 34 -15.15 -6.23 3.92
C GLN A 34 -14.15 -6.82 2.89
N PRO A 35 -14.37 -8.08 2.47
CA PRO A 35 -13.51 -8.72 1.49
C PRO A 35 -13.57 -7.93 0.19
N ALA A 36 -12.41 -7.64 -0.41
CA ALA A 36 -12.41 -7.08 -1.75
C ALA A 36 -13.00 -8.12 -2.71
N THR A 37 -14.00 -7.69 -3.48
CA THR A 37 -14.55 -8.50 -4.57
C THR A 37 -13.42 -8.81 -5.57
N PRO A 38 -13.34 -10.06 -6.06
CA PRO A 38 -12.25 -10.49 -6.94
C PRO A 38 -12.13 -9.64 -8.20
N GLU A 39 -13.22 -9.03 -8.68
CA GLU A 39 -13.21 -8.10 -9.82
C GLU A 39 -12.36 -6.84 -9.55
N GLN A 40 -12.49 -6.24 -8.36
CA GLN A 40 -11.72 -5.05 -7.98
C GLN A 40 -10.24 -5.35 -7.76
N LEU A 41 -9.91 -6.54 -7.24
CA LEU A 41 -8.51 -6.98 -7.15
C LEU A 41 -7.90 -7.12 -8.54
N THR A 42 -8.67 -7.65 -9.49
CA THR A 42 -8.21 -7.87 -10.87
C THR A 42 -7.96 -6.55 -11.59
N GLU A 43 -8.79 -5.53 -11.34
CA GLU A 43 -8.60 -4.16 -11.86
C GLU A 43 -7.31 -3.52 -11.33
N ILE A 44 -7.06 -3.61 -10.01
CA ILE A 44 -5.81 -3.10 -9.41
C ILE A 44 -4.58 -3.86 -9.95
N LEU A 45 -4.71 -5.16 -10.18
CA LEU A 45 -3.68 -6.01 -10.79
C LEU A 45 -3.36 -5.59 -12.24
N GLN A 46 -4.37 -5.20 -13.03
CA GLN A 46 -4.16 -4.72 -14.39
C GLN A 46 -3.42 -3.37 -14.41
N GLU A 47 -3.75 -2.46 -13.49
CA GLU A 47 -3.06 -1.17 -13.41
C GLU A 47 -1.64 -1.29 -12.82
N THR A 48 -1.43 -2.23 -11.90
CA THR A 48 -0.15 -2.40 -11.19
C THR A 48 0.31 -3.87 -11.22
N PRO A 49 0.88 -4.35 -12.35
CA PRO A 49 1.31 -5.75 -12.47
C PRO A 49 2.42 -6.12 -11.47
N CYS A 50 3.16 -5.15 -10.94
CA CYS A 50 4.18 -5.39 -9.92
C CYS A 50 3.59 -5.81 -8.56
N ALA A 51 2.31 -5.54 -8.30
CA ALA A 51 1.62 -5.92 -7.06
C ALA A 51 1.07 -7.35 -7.10
N ALA A 52 1.09 -8.00 -8.27
CA ALA A 52 0.51 -9.33 -8.50
C ALA A 52 1.09 -10.41 -7.59
N GLU A 53 2.43 -10.48 -7.51
CA GLU A 53 3.12 -11.47 -6.67
C GLU A 53 2.84 -11.22 -5.18
N ALA A 54 2.84 -9.95 -4.76
CA ALA A 54 2.55 -9.57 -3.37
C ALA A 54 1.11 -9.92 -2.97
N PHE A 55 0.14 -9.72 -3.87
CA PHE A 55 -1.24 -10.15 -3.64
C PHE A 55 -1.35 -11.66 -3.51
N GLN A 56 -0.73 -12.41 -4.42
CA GLN A 56 -0.73 -13.87 -4.38
C GLN A 56 -0.10 -14.41 -3.09
N GLU A 57 1.00 -13.81 -2.63
CA GLU A 57 1.65 -14.19 -1.37
C GLU A 57 0.76 -13.92 -0.16
N THR A 58 0.12 -12.74 -0.08
CA THR A 58 -0.84 -12.47 1.01
C THR A 58 -2.05 -13.39 0.99
N LEU A 59 -2.63 -13.68 -0.18
CA LEU A 59 -3.78 -14.59 -0.30
C LEU A 59 -3.42 -16.03 0.08
N ASN A 60 -2.20 -16.47 -0.27
CA ASN A 60 -1.74 -17.84 -0.02
C ASN A 60 -1.26 -18.04 1.42
N TYR A 61 -0.66 -17.02 2.04
CA TYR A 61 -0.11 -17.10 3.39
C TYR A 61 -1.11 -16.76 4.50
N GLN A 62 -1.98 -15.76 4.27
CA GLN A 62 -2.88 -15.29 5.34
C GLN A 62 -4.26 -15.93 5.34
N SER A 63 -4.65 -16.72 4.33
CA SER A 63 -5.99 -17.34 4.16
C SER A 63 -7.20 -16.42 4.40
N GLU A 64 -6.94 -15.13 4.59
CA GLU A 64 -7.88 -14.05 4.86
C GLU A 64 -8.03 -13.27 3.56
N SER A 65 -9.28 -12.98 3.20
CA SER A 65 -9.60 -12.17 2.03
C SER A 65 -8.89 -10.83 2.12
N LEU A 66 -8.16 -10.46 1.06
CA LEU A 66 -7.51 -9.17 1.00
C LEU A 66 -8.59 -8.08 1.00
N THR A 67 -8.59 -7.20 2.00
CA THR A 67 -9.50 -6.04 2.01
C THR A 67 -9.06 -5.03 0.96
N ILE A 68 -10.00 -4.25 0.43
CA ILE A 68 -9.73 -3.26 -0.63
C ILE A 68 -8.65 -2.26 -0.19
N GLY A 69 -8.70 -1.83 1.07
CA GLY A 69 -7.71 -0.91 1.63
C GLY A 69 -6.29 -1.50 1.63
N LYS A 70 -6.15 -2.79 1.98
CA LYS A 70 -4.86 -3.49 1.98
C LYS A 70 -4.35 -3.72 0.56
N ALA A 71 -5.25 -4.03 -0.38
CA ALA A 71 -4.91 -4.19 -1.79
C ALA A 71 -4.33 -2.88 -2.38
N ASN A 72 -5.02 -1.76 -2.18
CA ASN A 72 -4.55 -0.44 -2.62
C ASN A 72 -3.23 -0.04 -1.97
N LYS A 73 -3.03 -0.36 -0.70
CA LYS A 73 -1.76 -0.08 -0.01
C LYS A 73 -0.59 -0.82 -0.68
N ILE A 74 -0.72 -2.13 -0.90
CA ILE A 74 0.30 -2.95 -1.57
C ILE A 74 0.58 -2.43 -2.99
N ALA A 75 -0.47 -2.12 -3.76
CA ALA A 75 -0.33 -1.54 -5.09
C ALA A 75 0.44 -0.21 -5.08
N SER A 76 0.09 0.70 -4.16
CA SER A 76 0.75 1.99 -4.03
C SER A 76 2.22 1.88 -3.62
N GLU A 77 2.54 0.98 -2.70
CA GLU A 77 3.92 0.71 -2.27
C GLU A 77 4.74 0.14 -3.41
N CYS A 78 4.14 -0.76 -4.20
CA CYS A 78 4.80 -1.34 -5.35
C CYS A 78 5.10 -0.31 -6.44
N ARG A 79 4.12 0.54 -6.77
CA ARG A 79 4.31 1.65 -7.71
C ARG A 79 5.44 2.57 -7.28
N LYS A 80 5.48 2.97 -6.00
CA LYS A 80 6.52 3.83 -5.44
C LYS A 80 7.91 3.19 -5.54
N ARG A 81 8.03 1.87 -5.30
CA ARG A 81 9.29 1.14 -5.48
C ARG A 81 9.73 1.11 -6.94
N ASN A 82 8.80 0.89 -7.86
CA ASN A 82 9.09 0.88 -9.29
C ASN A 82 9.59 2.25 -9.76
N GLU A 83 8.92 3.34 -9.39
CA GLU A 83 9.34 4.72 -9.69
C GLU A 83 10.73 5.03 -9.12
N MET A 84 11.03 4.59 -7.89
CA MET A 84 12.38 4.74 -7.31
C MET A 84 13.44 3.89 -8.04
N ALA A 85 13.09 2.67 -8.45
CA ALA A 85 14.00 1.81 -9.20
C ALA A 85 14.31 2.41 -10.58
N GLU A 86 13.30 2.96 -11.26
CA GLU A 86 13.45 3.66 -12.52
C GLU A 86 14.32 4.91 -12.35
N ALA A 87 14.06 5.75 -11.35
CA ALA A 87 14.88 6.92 -11.06
C ALA A 87 16.35 6.54 -10.75
N ARG A 88 16.58 5.43 -10.05
CA ARG A 88 17.94 4.91 -9.81
C ARG A 88 18.60 4.47 -11.12
N ARG A 89 17.88 3.74 -11.98
CA ARG A 89 18.39 3.32 -13.30
C ARG A 89 18.75 4.51 -14.18
N VAL A 90 17.93 5.56 -14.22
CA VAL A 90 18.22 6.80 -14.96
C VAL A 90 19.51 7.44 -14.45
N ARG A 91 19.64 7.64 -13.13
CA ARG A 91 20.86 8.21 -12.53
C ARG A 91 22.09 7.37 -12.82
N GLU A 92 21.96 6.05 -12.78
CA GLU A 92 23.07 5.15 -13.07
C GLU A 92 23.48 5.20 -14.54
N ASN A 93 22.52 5.26 -15.46
CA ASN A 93 22.78 5.41 -16.88
C ASN A 93 23.52 6.72 -17.20
N GLU A 94 23.14 7.83 -16.57
CA GLU A 94 23.87 9.10 -16.73
C GLU A 94 25.31 9.02 -16.22
N ARG A 95 25.54 8.40 -15.05
CA ARG A 95 26.90 8.18 -14.55
C ARG A 95 27.72 7.30 -15.48
N ASN A 96 27.12 6.25 -16.04
CA ASN A 96 27.80 5.35 -16.96
C ASN A 96 28.22 6.10 -18.24
N LYS A 97 27.36 6.98 -18.76
CA LYS A 97 27.69 7.85 -19.90
C LYS A 97 28.87 8.79 -19.62
N ILE A 98 28.97 9.35 -18.40
CA ILE A 98 30.11 10.17 -18.00
C ILE A 98 31.39 9.31 -17.91
N ARG A 99 31.29 8.12 -17.31
CA ARG A 99 32.42 7.18 -17.19
C ARG A 99 32.96 6.78 -18.56
N GLU A 100 32.09 6.47 -19.51
CA GLU A 100 32.46 6.13 -20.89
C GLU A 100 33.20 7.29 -21.59
N LYS A 101 32.71 8.53 -21.45
CA LYS A 101 33.40 9.70 -21.99
C LYS A 101 34.79 9.91 -21.39
N GLN A 102 34.95 9.67 -20.09
CA GLN A 102 36.27 9.76 -19.45
C GLN A 102 37.21 8.66 -19.96
N LEU A 103 36.74 7.42 -20.09
CA LEU A 103 37.53 6.32 -20.66
C LEU A 103 37.97 6.62 -22.10
N GLN A 104 37.06 7.17 -22.91
CA GLN A 104 37.38 7.58 -24.27
C GLN A 104 38.47 8.66 -24.30
N ALA A 105 38.34 9.71 -23.49
CA ALA A 105 39.35 10.76 -23.40
C ALA A 105 40.73 10.25 -22.93
N LEU A 106 40.77 9.28 -22.01
CA LEU A 106 42.02 8.62 -21.59
C LEU A 106 42.65 7.83 -22.74
N ASN A 107 41.86 7.05 -23.47
CA ASN A 107 42.34 6.27 -24.61
C ASN A 107 42.88 7.18 -25.72
N ASP A 108 42.18 8.27 -26.03
CA ASP A 108 42.62 9.24 -27.03
C ASP A 108 43.94 9.90 -26.63
N ALA A 109 44.09 10.31 -25.36
CA ALA A 109 45.34 10.88 -24.84
C ALA A 109 46.51 9.88 -24.84
N HIS A 110 46.25 8.60 -24.55
CA HIS A 110 47.26 7.55 -24.62
C HIS A 110 47.72 7.29 -26.06
N SER A 111 46.78 7.31 -27.02
CA SER A 111 47.08 7.10 -28.45
C SER A 111 47.98 8.20 -29.05
N VAL A 112 47.89 9.43 -28.54
CA VAL A 112 48.75 10.56 -28.93
C VAL A 112 50.15 10.44 -28.35
N LYS A 113 50.33 9.75 -27.23
CA LYS A 113 51.63 9.59 -26.57
C LYS A 113 52.49 8.46 -27.17
N GLU A 114 51.87 7.50 -27.85
CA GLU A 114 52.54 6.37 -28.53
C GLU A 114 52.90 6.65 -30.00
N ARG A 115 52.52 7.80 -30.54
CA ARG A 115 52.83 8.23 -31.92
C ARG A 115 53.93 9.28 -31.94
#